data_AF-A0A8T4LQV4-F1
#
_entry.id   AF-A0A8T4LQV4-F1
#
_cell.length_a   1.000
_cell.length_b   1.000
_cell.length_c   1.000
_cell.angle_alpha   90.00
_cell.angle_beta   90.00
_cell.angle_gamma   90.00
#
_symmetry.space_group_name_H-M   'P 1'
#
loop_
_entity.id
_entity.type
_entity.pdbx_description
1 polymer ?
#
loop_
_entity_poly.entity_id
_entity_poly.type
_entity_poly.pdbx_seq_one_letter_code
_entity_poly.pdbx_strand_id
1 'polypeptide(L)'
;MQKHEFEKKGLLKTKDWSRYNFHTASKVYNHPKLDWETLESYYDKFHKRFYFRPAYIVKRLVASVKKGELLDNMKTAFNTFVKK
;
A
#
# COMPACT_ATOMS: atom_id res chain seq x y z
N MET A 1 -23.33 10.95 6.45
CA MET A 1 -23.91 11.66 5.28
C MET A 1 -23.39 11.17 3.92
N GLN A 2 -22.10 10.86 3.72
CA GLN A 2 -21.57 10.54 2.37
C GLN A 2 -22.06 9.22 1.73
N LYS A 3 -22.25 8.15 2.51
CA LYS A 3 -22.67 6.84 1.99
C LYS A 3 -24.03 6.89 1.28
N HIS A 4 -25.02 7.54 1.89
CA HIS A 4 -26.38 7.58 1.35
C HIS A 4 -26.45 8.33 0.02
N GLU A 5 -25.61 9.36 -0.15
CA GLU A 5 -25.45 10.12 -1.39
C GLU A 5 -24.77 9.30 -2.49
N PHE A 6 -23.76 8.49 -2.15
CA PHE A 6 -23.09 7.62 -3.13
C PHE A 6 -23.98 6.46 -3.58
N GLU A 7 -24.83 5.95 -2.69
CA GLU A 7 -25.85 4.97 -3.04
C GLU A 7 -26.91 5.57 -3.96
N LYS A 8 -27.45 6.75 -3.63
CA LYS A 8 -28.41 7.46 -4.49
C LYS A 8 -27.86 7.77 -5.89
N LYS A 9 -26.55 8.05 -5.99
CA LYS A 9 -25.86 8.36 -7.24
C LYS A 9 -25.36 7.10 -7.98
N GLY A 10 -25.62 5.90 -7.48
CA GLY A 10 -25.19 4.64 -8.10
C GLY A 10 -23.67 4.47 -8.17
N LEU A 11 -22.92 5.15 -7.29
CA LEU A 11 -21.46 5.15 -7.34
C LEU A 11 -20.83 3.93 -6.64
N LEU A 12 -21.56 3.25 -5.75
CA LEU A 12 -21.04 2.04 -5.09
C LEU A 12 -21.13 0.85 -6.06
N LYS A 13 -20.00 0.20 -6.35
CA LYS A 13 -19.95 -1.02 -7.17
C LYS A 13 -20.30 -2.28 -6.37
N THR A 14 -20.08 -2.24 -5.06
CA THR A 14 -20.42 -3.33 -4.15
C THR A 14 -20.85 -2.80 -2.80
N LYS A 15 -21.76 -3.53 -2.13
CA LYS A 15 -22.16 -3.32 -0.74
C LYS A 15 -21.39 -4.20 0.24
N ASP A 16 -20.46 -5.01 -0.26
CA ASP A 16 -19.57 -5.80 0.57
C ASP A 16 -18.51 -4.88 1.20
N TRP A 17 -18.76 -4.51 2.45
CA TRP A 17 -17.90 -3.61 3.23
C TRP A 17 -16.52 -4.22 3.51
N SER A 18 -16.37 -5.54 3.45
CA SER A 18 -15.06 -6.20 3.64
C SER A 18 -14.07 -5.83 2.53
N ARG A 19 -14.57 -5.44 1.36
CA ARG A 19 -13.75 -5.06 0.21
C ARG A 19 -13.27 -3.61 0.27
N TYR A 20 -13.82 -2.79 1.15
CA TYR A 20 -13.38 -1.41 1.36
C TYR A 20 -12.22 -1.42 2.35
N ASN A 21 -10.98 -1.46 1.82
CA ASN A 21 -9.78 -1.46 2.65
C ASN A 21 -8.83 -0.32 2.25
N PHE A 22 -7.96 0.07 3.17
CA PHE A 22 -6.95 1.12 2.94
C PHE A 22 -5.65 0.57 2.30
N HIS A 23 -5.44 -0.74 2.39
CA HIS A 23 -4.19 -1.41 2.02
C HIS A 23 -4.13 -1.85 0.55
N THR A 24 -5.24 -1.75 -0.18
CA THR A 24 -5.30 -2.05 -1.61
C THR A 24 -6.26 -1.09 -2.30
N ALA A 25 -5.81 -0.52 -3.43
CA ALA A 25 -6.71 0.16 -4.35
C ALA A 25 -7.70 -0.88 -4.89
N SER A 26 -8.95 -0.77 -4.47
CA SER A 26 -9.98 -1.77 -4.74
C SER A 26 -11.15 -1.10 -5.44
N LYS A 27 -11.54 -1.61 -6.61
CA LYS A 27 -12.57 -1.02 -7.49
C LYS A 27 -13.99 -1.18 -6.92
N VAL A 28 -14.24 -0.65 -5.73
CA VAL A 28 -15.50 -0.79 -4.98
C VAL A 28 -16.43 0.42 -5.11
N TYR A 29 -15.92 1.53 -5.65
CA TYR A 29 -16.61 2.80 -5.79
C TYR A 29 -16.23 3.48 -7.11
N ASN A 30 -17.14 4.16 -7.80
CA ASN A 30 -16.81 5.01 -8.95
C ASN A 30 -16.66 6.45 -8.49
N HIS A 31 -15.47 7.00 -8.63
CA HIS A 31 -15.27 8.41 -8.34
C HIS A 31 -15.88 9.28 -9.46
N PRO A 32 -16.67 10.32 -9.13
CA PRO A 32 -17.46 11.07 -10.12
C PRO A 32 -16.61 11.88 -11.11
N LYS A 33 -15.33 12.10 -10.81
CA LYS A 33 -14.41 12.92 -11.63
C LYS A 33 -13.11 12.20 -12.01
N LEU A 34 -12.87 11.03 -11.45
CA LEU A 34 -11.59 10.33 -11.60
C LEU A 34 -11.87 8.89 -11.97
N ASP A 35 -11.24 8.40 -13.02
CA ASP A 35 -11.23 6.98 -13.33
C ASP A 35 -10.33 6.22 -12.33
N TRP A 36 -10.47 4.89 -12.38
CA TRP A 36 -9.71 4.01 -11.50
C TRP A 36 -8.23 3.93 -11.84
N GLU A 37 -7.83 4.13 -13.09
CA GLU A 37 -6.45 4.09 -13.51
C GLU A 37 -5.65 5.25 -12.90
N THR A 38 -6.26 6.45 -12.90
CA THR A 38 -5.72 7.63 -12.24
C THR A 38 -5.56 7.39 -10.73
N LEU A 39 -6.59 6.85 -10.07
CA LEU A 39 -6.54 6.56 -8.64
C LEU A 39 -5.46 5.52 -8.30
N GLU A 40 -5.35 4.44 -9.07
CA GLU A 40 -4.33 3.40 -8.93
C GLU A 40 -2.92 3.97 -9.14
N SER A 41 -2.72 4.80 -10.16
CA SER A 41 -1.44 5.46 -10.45
C SER A 41 -0.97 6.35 -9.29
N TYR A 42 -1.86 7.16 -8.71
CA TYR A 42 -1.51 7.98 -7.54
C TYR A 42 -1.26 7.14 -6.29
N TYR A 43 -2.03 6.07 -6.07
CA TYR A 43 -1.83 5.14 -4.96
C TYR A 43 -0.45 4.48 -5.04
N ASP A 44 -0.07 4.00 -6.23
CA ASP A 44 1.24 3.40 -6.50
C ASP A 44 2.37 4.39 -6.30
N LYS A 45 2.21 5.62 -6.79
CA LYS A 45 3.20 6.69 -6.62
C LYS A 45 3.39 7.02 -5.14
N PHE A 46 2.30 7.11 -4.39
CA PHE A 46 2.34 7.33 -2.94
C PHE A 46 3.05 6.18 -2.23
N HIS A 47 2.65 4.93 -2.49
CA HIS A 47 3.27 3.75 -1.90
C HIS A 47 4.77 3.71 -2.17
N LYS A 48 5.16 3.91 -3.42
CA LYS A 48 6.57 3.93 -3.80
C LYS A 48 7.34 5.02 -3.06
N ARG A 49 6.81 6.25 -3.02
CA ARG A 49 7.48 7.37 -2.36
C ARG A 49 7.55 7.24 -0.84
N PHE A 50 6.53 6.63 -0.22
CA PHE A 50 6.46 6.45 1.22
C PHE A 50 7.40 5.36 1.70
N TYR A 51 7.42 4.20 1.03
CA TYR A 51 8.20 3.03 1.44
C TYR A 51 9.63 3.04 0.87
N PHE A 52 9.84 3.45 -0.38
CA PHE A 52 11.17 3.48 -1.01
C PHE A 52 11.87 4.82 -0.77
N ARG A 53 12.04 5.20 0.49
CA ARG A 53 12.79 6.41 0.88
C ARG A 53 14.30 6.11 0.91
N PRO A 54 15.12 6.54 -0.08
CA PRO A 54 16.50 6.08 -0.21
C PRO A 54 17.36 6.43 1.01
N ALA A 55 17.20 7.64 1.55
CA ALA A 55 17.92 8.07 2.75
C ALA A 55 17.62 7.19 3.98
N TYR A 56 16.36 6.73 4.13
CA TYR A 56 15.99 5.83 5.21
C TYR A 56 16.61 4.44 5.02
N ILE A 57 16.55 3.92 3.79
CA ILE A 57 17.12 2.62 3.43
C ILE A 57 18.63 2.61 3.71
N VAL A 58 19.36 3.61 3.21
CA VAL A 58 20.81 3.74 3.41
C VAL A 58 21.14 3.88 4.90
N LYS A 59 20.43 4.74 5.63
CA LYS A 59 20.63 4.90 7.08
C LYS A 59 20.46 3.57 7.82
N ARG A 60 19.43 2.79 7.47
CA ARG A 60 19.15 1.49 8.09
C ARG A 60 20.22 0.45 7.75
N LEU A 61 20.67 0.40 6.50
CA LEU A 61 21.76 -0.48 6.07
C LEU A 61 23.05 -0.17 6.83
N VAL A 62 23.47 1.10 6.89
CA VAL A 62 24.67 1.51 7.63
C VAL A 62 24.55 1.16 9.11
N ALA A 63 23.39 1.37 9.72
CA ALA A 63 23.16 0.99 11.11
C ALA A 63 23.27 -0.54 11.33
N SER A 64 22.71 -1.36 10.44
CA SER A 64 22.80 -2.82 10.50
C SER A 64 24.23 -3.33 10.32
N VAL A 65 25.01 -2.72 9.42
CA VAL A 65 26.44 -3.05 9.26
C VAL A 65 27.21 -2.73 10.54
N LYS A 66 27.01 -1.55 11.13
CA LYS A 66 27.69 -1.13 12.38
C LYS A 66 27.39 -2.04 13.57
N LYS A 67 26.19 -2.64 13.62
CA LYS A 67 25.78 -3.56 14.68
C LYS A 67 26.20 -5.01 14.45
N GLY A 68 26.72 -5.36 13.28
CA GLY A 68 27.01 -6.75 12.91
C GLY A 68 25.77 -7.60 12.60
N GLU A 69 24.56 -7.03 12.66
CA GLU A 69 23.28 -7.75 12.50
C GLU A 69 22.89 -7.94 11.02
N LEU A 70 23.70 -7.49 10.06
CA LEU A 70 23.31 -7.48 8.64
C LEU A 70 22.98 -8.90 8.13
N LEU A 71 23.84 -9.87 8.43
CA LEU A 71 23.70 -11.26 7.98
C LEU A 71 22.50 -11.96 8.64
N ASP A 72 22.30 -11.74 9.94
CA ASP A 72 21.16 -12.32 10.67
C ASP A 72 19.83 -11.74 10.19
N ASN A 73 19.79 -10.45 9.90
CA ASN A 73 18.62 -9.81 9.30
C ASN A 73 18.32 -10.34 7.89
N MET A 74 19.36 -10.58 7.07
CA MET A 74 19.20 -11.18 5.75
C MET A 74 18.72 -12.63 5.83
N LYS A 75 19.29 -13.44 6.74
CA LYS A 75 18.88 -14.82 6.98
C LYS A 75 17.43 -14.90 7.46
N THR A 76 17.05 -14.02 8.37
CA THR A 76 15.67 -13.93 8.88
C THR A 76 14.70 -13.55 7.77
N ALA A 77 15.01 -12.50 7.00
CA ALA A 77 14.19 -12.10 5.86
C ALA A 77 14.04 -13.24 4.84
N PHE A 78 15.13 -13.90 4.47
CA PHE A 78 15.08 -15.04 3.55
C PHE A 78 14.17 -16.16 4.08
N ASN A 79 14.32 -16.54 5.35
CA ASN A 79 13.46 -17.56 5.95
C ASN A 79 11.98 -17.15 6.01
N THR A 80 11.69 -15.87 6.26
CA THR A 80 10.30 -15.38 6.32
C THR A 80 9.63 -15.30 4.95
N PHE A 81 10.37 -14.93 3.90
CA PHE A 81 9.79 -14.66 2.58
C PHE A 81 9.97 -15.80 1.56
N VAL A 82 10.97 -16.66 1.72
CA VAL A 82 11.27 -17.77 0.78
C VAL A 82 10.80 -19.12 1.33
N LYS A 83 10.73 -19.28 2.65
CA LYS A 83 10.31 -20.52 3.31
C LYS A 83 8.81 -20.55 3.66
N LYS A 84 8.05 -19.60 3.11
CA LYS A 84 6.59 -19.50 3.19
C LYS A 84 5.99 -20.02 1.90
#